data_AF-A0A7W1G6F0-F1
#
_entry.id   AF-A0A7W1G6F0-F1
#
_cell.length_a   1.000
_cell.length_b   1.000
_cell.length_c   1.000
_cell.angle_alpha   90.00
_cell.angle_beta   90.00
_cell.angle_gamma   90.00
#
_symmetry.space_group_name_H-M   'P 1'
#
loop_
_entity.id
_entity.type
_entity.pdbx_description
1 polymer ?
#
loop_
_entity_poly.entity_id
_entity_poly.type
_entity_poly.pdbx_seq_one_letter_code
_entity_poly.pdbx_strand_id
1 'polypeptide(L)' 'AQALVRAGRVRALSQGRAHLAVADVRHYAAEVLQHRVILNYDGQAEGLKLSALVQDILAQVPEEIAA' A
#
# COMPACT_ATOMS: atom_id res chain seq x y z
N ALA A 1 6.11 -3.24 -7.05
CA ALA A 1 4.81 -3.17 -7.78
C ALA A 1 4.11 -4.53 -7.93
N GLN A 2 4.76 -5.59 -8.43
CA GLN A 2 4.07 -6.89 -8.66
C GLN A 2 3.43 -7.52 -7.41
N ALA A 3 3.99 -7.32 -6.21
CA ALA A 3 3.48 -7.93 -4.97
C ALA A 3 2.06 -7.45 -4.61
N LEU A 4 1.74 -6.16 -4.75
CA LEU A 4 0.41 -5.61 -4.45
C LEU A 4 -0.68 -6.26 -5.31
N VAL A 5 -0.44 -6.36 -6.62
CA VAL A 5 -1.39 -6.94 -7.57
C VAL A 5 -1.55 -8.44 -7.32
N ARG A 6 -0.46 -9.18 -7.06
CA ARG A 6 -0.53 -10.62 -6.80
C ARG A 6 -1.27 -10.94 -5.50
N ALA A 7 -0.90 -10.27 -4.40
CA ALA A 7 -1.56 -10.45 -3.11
C ALA A 7 -3.05 -10.05 -3.19
N GLY A 8 -3.35 -8.93 -3.84
CA GLY A 8 -4.72 -8.49 -4.05
C GLY A 8 -5.55 -9.49 -4.85
N ARG A 9 -4.99 -10.11 -5.92
CA ARG A 9 -5.69 -11.14 -6.70
C ARG A 9 -5.98 -12.39 -5.87
N VAL A 10 -5.02 -12.81 -5.03
CA VAL A 10 -5.23 -13.95 -4.12
C VAL A 10 -6.36 -13.66 -3.14
N ARG A 11 -6.41 -12.46 -2.56
CA ARG A 11 -7.49 -12.03 -1.65
C ARG A 11 -8.85 -11.90 -2.35
N ALA A 12 -8.88 -11.37 -3.57
CA ALA A 12 -10.10 -11.31 -4.36
C ALA A 12 -10.66 -12.71 -4.63
N LEU A 13 -9.78 -13.62 -5.07
CA LEU A 13 -10.15 -15.00 -5.38
C LEU A 13 -10.57 -15.77 -4.12
N SER A 14 -9.90 -15.55 -2.98
CA SER A 14 -10.29 -16.19 -1.70
C SER A 14 -11.65 -15.71 -1.19
N GLN A 15 -12.16 -14.60 -1.71
CA GLN A 15 -13.50 -14.07 -1.43
C GLN A 15 -14.51 -14.39 -2.55
N GLY A 16 -14.15 -15.27 -3.50
CA GLY A 16 -15.03 -15.66 -4.61
C GLY A 16 -15.19 -14.61 -5.72
N ARG A 17 -14.39 -13.54 -5.70
CA ARG A 17 -14.41 -12.48 -6.73
C ARG A 17 -13.36 -12.77 -7.80
N ALA A 18 -13.78 -12.82 -9.06
CA ALA A 18 -12.88 -13.04 -10.20
C ALA A 18 -12.07 -11.79 -10.63
N HIS A 19 -12.38 -10.62 -10.05
CA HIS A 19 -11.74 -9.35 -10.39
C HIS A 19 -11.08 -8.71 -9.16
N LEU A 20 -9.96 -8.04 -9.40
CA LEU A 20 -9.24 -7.26 -8.40
C LEU A 20 -9.97 -5.95 -8.14
N ALA A 21 -10.27 -5.62 -6.88
CA ALA A 21 -10.81 -4.33 -6.48
C ALA A 21 -9.71 -3.43 -5.90
N VAL A 22 -9.92 -2.11 -5.89
CA VAL A 22 -9.00 -1.15 -5.25
C VAL A 22 -8.80 -1.48 -3.78
N ALA A 23 -9.86 -1.89 -3.08
CA ALA A 23 -9.82 -2.32 -1.68
C ALA A 23 -8.88 -3.51 -1.43
N ASP A 24 -8.61 -4.36 -2.43
CA ASP A 24 -7.66 -5.47 -2.31
C ASP A 24 -6.21 -5.01 -2.39
N VAL A 25 -5.95 -4.00 -3.23
CA VAL A 25 -4.64 -3.34 -3.30
C VAL A 25 -4.39 -2.56 -2.01
N ARG A 26 -5.39 -1.79 -1.55
CA ARG A 26 -5.33 -1.01 -0.31
C ARG A 26 -4.99 -1.88 0.89
N HIS A 27 -5.62 -3.05 0.99
CA HIS A 27 -5.46 -3.95 2.12
C HIS A 27 -4.01 -4.40 2.36
N TYR A 28 -3.21 -4.58 1.30
CA TYR A 28 -1.81 -5.00 1.41
C TYR A 28 -0.80 -3.85 1.26
N ALA A 29 -1.28 -2.62 1.12
CA ALA A 29 -0.44 -1.50 0.75
C ALA A 29 0.62 -1.20 1.82
N ALA A 30 0.23 -1.18 3.10
CA ALA A 30 1.15 -0.89 4.19
C ALA A 30 2.23 -2.00 4.33
N GLU A 31 1.80 -3.26 4.35
CA GLU A 31 2.66 -4.43 4.54
C GLU A 31 3.68 -4.55 3.41
N VAL A 32 3.25 -4.30 2.18
CA VAL A 32 4.13 -4.39 1.00
C VAL A 32 5.06 -3.19 0.89
N LEU A 33 4.61 -1.97 1.22
CA LEU A 33 5.40 -0.75 0.98
C LEU A 33 6.35 -0.41 2.13
N GLN A 34 6.02 -0.73 3.39
CA GLN A 34 6.81 -0.30 4.56
C GLN A 34 8.27 -0.78 4.57
N HIS A 35 8.60 -1.86 3.85
CA HIS A 35 9.97 -2.39 3.75
C HIS A 35 10.61 -2.11 2.38
N ARG A 36 9.94 -1.30 1.55
CA ARG A 36 10.34 -0.96 0.17
C ARG A 36 10.58 0.53 -0.02
N VAL A 37 10.42 1.31 1.04
CA VAL A 37 10.68 2.74 1.07
C VAL A 37 11.93 2.96 1.91
N ILE A 38 12.77 3.92 1.49
CA ILE A 38 13.99 4.28 2.21
C ILE A 38 13.85 5.76 2.58
N LEU A 39 14.06 6.06 3.86
CA LEU A 39 14.09 7.45 4.34
C LEU A 39 15.36 8.14 3.83
N ASN A 40 15.23 9.40 3.44
CA ASN A 40 16.37 10.27 3.21
C ASN A 40 17.09 10.59 4.54
N TYR A 41 18.21 11.31 4.45
CA TYR A 41 19.03 11.64 5.62
C TYR A 41 18.24 12.38 6.71
N ASP A 42 17.50 13.41 6.33
CA ASP A 42 16.72 14.22 7.27
C ASP A 42 15.64 13.39 7.96
N GLY A 43 14.91 12.55 7.21
CA GLY A 43 13.89 11.67 7.78
C GLY A 43 14.45 10.62 8.73
N GLN A 44 15.69 10.17 8.52
CA GLN A 44 16.39 9.32 9.49
C GLN A 44 16.80 10.11 10.74
N ALA A 45 17.34 11.32 10.56
CA ALA A 45 17.78 12.19 11.65
C ALA A 45 16.62 12.61 12.57
N GLU A 46 15.43 12.84 12.02
CA GLU A 46 14.20 13.13 12.75
C GLU A 46 13.58 11.90 13.44
N GLY A 47 14.12 10.70 13.20
CA GLY A 47 13.60 9.45 13.79
C GLY A 47 12.22 9.07 13.29
N LEU A 48 11.89 9.42 12.03
CA LEU A 48 10.59 9.10 11.45
C LEU A 48 10.37 7.59 11.40
N LYS A 49 9.17 7.15 11.82
CA LYS A 49 8.75 5.76 11.69
C LYS A 49 8.22 5.52 10.28
N LEU A 50 8.89 4.65 9.54
CA LEU A 50 8.52 4.32 8.17
C LEU A 50 7.09 3.76 8.05
N SER A 51 6.63 3.00 9.06
CA SER A 51 5.26 2.51 9.11
C SER A 51 4.21 3.62 9.23
N ALA A 52 4.47 4.63 10.07
CA ALA A 52 3.58 5.78 10.23
C ALA A 52 3.55 6.61 8.94
N LEU A 53 4.72 6.91 8.36
CA LEU A 53 4.83 7.65 7.11
C LEU A 53 4.05 6.96 5.97
N VAL A 54 4.18 5.64 5.84
CA VAL A 54 3.43 4.88 4.82
C VAL A 54 1.92 4.94 5.06
N GLN A 55 1.45 4.84 6.31
CA GLN A 55 0.02 4.99 6.62
C GLN A 55 -0.50 6.39 6.26
N ASP A 56 0.24 7.44 6.61
CA ASP A 56 -0.12 8.83 6.32
C ASP A 56 -0.21 9.09 4.82
N ILE A 57 0.74 8.55 4.04
CA ILE A 57 0.72 8.63 2.58
C ILE A 57 -0.51 7.89 2.05
N LEU A 58 -0.77 6.66 2.52
CA LEU A 58 -1.91 5.88 2.03
C LEU A 58 -3.25 6.55 2.29
N ALA A 59 -3.41 7.27 3.41
CA ALA A 59 -4.60 8.04 3.72
C ALA A 59 -4.85 9.21 2.74
N GLN A 60 -3.80 9.74 2.11
CA GLN A 60 -3.88 10.87 1.18
C GLN A 60 -4.05 10.44 -0.28
N VAL A 61 -3.82 9.16 -0.61
CA VAL A 61 -3.96 8.66 -1.99
C VAL A 61 -5.44 8.38 -2.30
N PRO A 62 -6.07 9.11 -3.24
CA PRO A 62 -7.46 8.88 -3.61
C PRO A 62 -7.65 7.53 -4.31
N GLU A 63 -8.84 6.95 -4.15
CA GLU A 63 -9.22 5.65 -4.76
C GLU A 63 -10.09 5.80 -6.00
N GLU A 64 -10.60 7.00 -6.24
CA GLU A 64 -11.41 7.32 -7.41
C GLU A 64 -10.50 7.61 -8.60
N ILE A 65 -10.82 7.01 -9.74
CA ILE A 65 -10.25 7.43 -11.02
C ILE A 65 -10.96 8.74 -11.36
N ALA A 66 -10.23 9.87 -11.29
CA ALA A 66 -10.76 11.13 -11.78
C ALA A 66 -11.25 10.92 -13.21
N ALA A 67 -12.53 11.21 -13.43
CA ALA A 67 -13.20 11.07 -14.73
C ALA A 67 -12.58 12.01 -15.78
#